data_AF-A0A2N9NEW2-F1
#
_entry.id   AF-A0A2N9NEW2-F1
#
_cell.length_a   1.000
_cell.length_b   1.000
_cell.length_c   1.000
_cell.angle_alpha   90.00
_cell.angle_beta   90.00
_cell.angle_gamma   90.00
#
_symmetry.space_group_name_H-M   'P 1'
#
loop_
_entity.id
_entity.type
_entity.pdbx_description
1 polymer ?
#
loop_
_entity_poly.entity_id
_entity_poly.type
_entity_poly.pdbx_seq_one_letter_code
_entity_poly.pdbx_strand_id
1 'polypeptide(L)'
;MRQSGQERVPQTQPSVSGRLARPAKSTPRDLDDDPDPGRTVYLLDPMVVRDLAGALGLKPFQVIADLMALKLFKAPDDTVDFETASLVARKHGYRPERPPPGVLVL
;
A
#
# COMPACT_ATOMS: atom_id res chain seq x y z
N MET A 1 -21.56 67.06 21.44
CA MET A 1 -22.54 66.09 20.88
C MET A 1 -22.31 64.79 21.64
N ARG A 2 -23.21 64.41 22.57
CA ARG A 2 -24.17 63.28 22.48
C ARG A 2 -23.46 61.92 22.36
N GLN A 3 -23.73 60.81 23.05
CA GLN A 3 -24.69 60.28 24.04
C GLN A 3 -24.12 58.87 24.39
N SER A 4 -24.14 58.38 25.64
CA SER A 4 -25.15 57.49 26.25
C SER A 4 -25.34 56.11 25.60
N GLY A 5 -25.41 55.05 26.45
CA GLY A 5 -25.99 53.73 26.14
C GLY A 5 -25.03 52.58 26.52
N GLN A 6 -25.19 51.83 27.63
CA GLN A 6 -26.26 50.84 27.90
C GLN A 6 -26.38 49.89 26.70
N GLU A 7 -26.30 48.57 26.79
CA GLU A 7 -27.06 47.65 27.62
C GLU A 7 -26.60 46.22 27.21
N ARG A 8 -26.79 45.31 28.16
CA ARG A 8 -26.62 43.86 28.19
C ARG A 8 -27.10 43.04 26.97
N VAL A 9 -26.38 41.93 26.74
CA VAL A 9 -26.76 40.52 26.36
C VAL A 9 -27.68 40.32 25.13
N PRO A 10 -27.52 39.27 24.28
CA PRO A 10 -27.88 37.88 24.67
C PRO A 10 -27.08 36.73 24.02
N GLN A 11 -27.18 35.59 24.71
CA GLN A 11 -26.84 34.25 24.28
C GLN A 11 -27.56 33.88 22.97
N THR A 12 -26.84 33.50 21.90
CA THR A 12 -27.40 32.65 20.83
C THR A 12 -26.29 31.95 20.05
N GLN A 13 -26.18 30.63 20.22
CA GLN A 13 -25.48 29.77 19.25
C GLN A 13 -26.27 29.77 17.94
N PRO A 14 -25.63 29.54 16.78
CA PRO A 14 -26.01 28.29 16.10
C PRO A 14 -24.88 27.61 15.30
N SER A 15 -24.95 26.29 15.31
CA SER A 15 -24.82 25.42 14.13
C SER A 15 -23.53 25.49 13.31
N VAL A 16 -22.63 24.54 13.59
CA VAL A 16 -21.82 23.94 12.52
C VAL A 16 -22.74 23.00 11.73
N SER A 17 -23.36 23.54 10.69
CA SER A 17 -23.97 22.79 9.60
C SER A 17 -23.12 23.00 8.34
N GLY A 18 -22.80 21.92 7.64
CA GLY A 18 -22.16 21.95 6.31
C GLY A 18 -20.86 21.14 6.30
N ARG A 19 -20.90 19.81 6.13
CA ARG A 19 -21.01 19.10 4.85
C ARG A 19 -19.84 19.39 3.90
N LEU A 20 -18.85 18.51 3.90
CA LEU A 20 -18.13 18.13 2.69
C LEU A 20 -17.98 16.61 2.66
N ALA A 21 -18.73 16.00 1.75
CA ALA A 21 -18.45 14.66 1.28
C ALA A 21 -17.07 14.65 0.62
N ARG A 22 -16.26 13.62 0.92
CA ARG A 22 -15.30 13.10 -0.04
C ARG A 22 -15.38 11.57 -0.05
N PRO A 23 -15.85 10.96 -1.15
CA PRO A 23 -15.68 9.55 -1.40
C PRO A 23 -14.29 9.24 -1.97
N ALA A 24 -13.88 7.98 -1.77
CA ALA A 24 -12.81 7.23 -2.43
C ALA A 24 -11.34 7.51 -2.02
N LYS A 25 -10.77 6.52 -1.32
CA LYS A 25 -9.86 5.57 -1.98
C LYS A 25 -9.83 4.23 -1.24
N SER A 26 -10.20 3.19 -1.97
CA SER A 26 -9.88 1.80 -1.74
C SER A 26 -8.40 1.66 -1.35
N THR A 27 -8.10 0.92 -0.29
CA THR A 27 -7.59 -0.48 -0.39
C THR A 27 -7.48 -1.08 1.01
N PRO A 28 -7.97 -2.32 1.22
CA PRO A 28 -7.94 -2.99 2.50
C PRO A 28 -6.57 -3.63 2.72
N ARG A 29 -5.81 -3.12 3.69
CA ARG A 29 -4.89 -3.83 4.58
C ARG A 29 -3.85 -2.84 5.05
N ASP A 30 -4.07 -2.40 6.26
CA ASP A 30 -3.07 -2.26 7.31
C ASP A 30 -1.82 -3.11 6.98
N LEU A 31 -0.87 -2.53 6.24
CA LEU A 31 0.53 -2.94 6.28
C LEU A 31 1.14 -2.39 7.59
N ASP A 32 0.56 -2.79 8.71
CA ASP A 32 1.22 -2.76 10.00
C ASP A 32 1.94 -4.09 10.12
N ASP A 33 3.08 -4.21 9.43
CA ASP A 33 4.06 -5.24 9.74
C ASP A 33 5.31 -4.52 10.25
N ASP A 34 5.35 -4.42 11.57
CA ASP A 34 6.48 -4.07 12.41
C ASP A 34 7.77 -4.78 11.91
N PRO A 35 8.99 -4.27 12.14
CA PRO A 35 10.22 -4.94 11.72
C PRO A 35 10.47 -6.24 12.52
N ASP A 36 9.70 -7.30 12.27
CA ASP A 36 9.96 -8.65 12.74
C ASP A 36 10.81 -9.43 11.71
N PRO A 37 11.83 -10.21 12.13
CA PRO A 37 12.72 -10.96 11.23
C PRO A 37 12.05 -12.14 10.47
N GLY A 38 10.84 -11.96 9.95
CA GLY A 38 9.99 -13.00 9.36
C GLY A 38 8.91 -12.52 8.37
N ARG A 39 9.08 -11.37 7.70
CA ARG A 39 8.11 -10.83 6.71
C ARG A 39 7.75 -11.84 5.62
N THR A 40 6.59 -12.47 5.76
CA THR A 40 6.08 -13.44 4.79
C THR A 40 5.33 -12.71 3.69
N VAL A 41 5.64 -13.03 2.43
CA VAL A 41 5.01 -12.42 1.25
C VAL A 41 4.33 -13.49 0.42
N TYR A 42 3.05 -13.27 0.08
CA TYR A 42 2.32 -14.15 -0.82
C TYR A 42 2.65 -13.79 -2.26
N LEU A 43 3.23 -14.74 -2.99
CA LEU A 43 3.61 -14.56 -4.38
C LEU A 43 2.68 -15.37 -5.28
N LEU A 44 2.06 -14.70 -6.24
CA LEU A 44 1.22 -15.34 -7.23
C LEU A 44 2.08 -16.10 -8.26
N ASP A 45 1.50 -17.12 -8.86
CA ASP A 45 2.09 -17.85 -9.98
C ASP A 45 1.10 -17.90 -11.14
N PRO A 46 1.30 -17.14 -12.24
CA PRO A 46 2.36 -16.15 -12.47
C PRO A 46 2.03 -14.74 -11.92
N MET A 47 3.03 -13.98 -11.44
CA MET A 47 2.90 -12.62 -10.89
C MET A 47 3.56 -11.56 -11.77
N VAL A 48 2.99 -10.36 -11.91
CA VAL A 48 3.62 -9.26 -12.66
C VAL A 48 4.82 -8.69 -11.89
N VAL A 49 5.92 -8.39 -12.57
CA VAL A 49 7.14 -7.84 -11.92
C VAL A 49 6.86 -6.55 -11.13
N ARG A 50 6.03 -5.65 -11.67
CA ARG A 50 5.59 -4.45 -10.96
C ARG A 50 4.79 -4.76 -9.70
N ASP A 51 3.98 -5.80 -9.72
CA ASP A 51 3.19 -6.23 -8.57
C ASP A 51 4.09 -6.86 -7.50
N LEU A 52 5.04 -7.71 -7.92
CA LEU A 52 6.08 -8.27 -7.06
C LEU A 52 6.86 -7.16 -6.34
N ALA A 53 7.22 -6.12 -7.10
CA ALA A 53 7.87 -4.95 -6.54
C ALA A 53 6.96 -4.25 -5.51
N GLY A 54 5.67 -4.08 -5.80
CA GLY A 54 4.68 -3.56 -4.86
C GLY A 54 4.59 -4.36 -3.56
N ALA A 55 4.49 -5.70 -3.67
CA ALA A 55 4.40 -6.61 -2.53
C ALA A 55 5.65 -6.59 -1.64
N LEU A 56 6.83 -6.38 -2.24
CA LEU A 56 8.11 -6.26 -1.52
C LEU A 56 8.43 -4.82 -1.07
N GLY A 57 7.62 -3.82 -1.44
CA GLY A 57 7.94 -2.40 -1.21
C GLY A 57 9.13 -1.89 -2.03
N LEU A 58 9.47 -2.60 -3.11
CA LEU A 58 10.57 -2.27 -4.03
C LEU A 58 10.05 -1.55 -5.28
N LYS A 59 10.97 -1.00 -6.06
CA LYS A 59 10.64 -0.45 -7.38
C LYS A 59 10.80 -1.52 -8.46
N PRO A 60 10.02 -1.48 -9.55
CA PRO A 60 10.09 -2.50 -10.61
C PRO A 60 11.51 -2.70 -11.15
N PHE A 61 12.27 -1.61 -11.31
CA PHE A 61 13.66 -1.69 -11.77
C PHE A 61 14.61 -2.39 -10.78
N GLN A 62 14.36 -2.33 -9.47
CA GLN A 62 15.17 -3.06 -8.47
C GLN A 62 14.92 -4.56 -8.61
N VAL A 63 13.65 -4.94 -8.72
CA VAL A 63 13.28 -6.33 -8.98
C VAL A 63 13.90 -6.79 -10.29
N ILE A 64 13.80 -6.02 -11.38
CA ILE A 64 14.44 -6.35 -12.66
C ILE A 64 15.96 -6.48 -12.52
N ALA A 65 16.62 -5.63 -11.73
CA ALA A 65 18.05 -5.75 -11.46
C ALA A 65 18.40 -7.06 -10.74
N ASP A 66 17.57 -7.49 -9.78
CA ASP A 66 17.70 -8.79 -9.13
C ASP A 66 17.43 -9.95 -10.10
N LEU A 67 16.43 -9.83 -10.98
CA LEU A 67 16.15 -10.81 -12.03
C LEU A 67 17.33 -10.94 -13.00
N MET A 68 17.95 -9.83 -13.40
CA MET A 68 19.16 -9.83 -14.23
C MET A 68 20.32 -10.57 -13.57
N ALA A 69 20.47 -10.46 -12.24
CA ALA A 69 21.47 -11.23 -11.48
C ALA A 69 21.18 -12.75 -11.51
N LEU A 70 19.92 -13.14 -11.65
CA LEU A 70 19.46 -14.52 -11.83
C LEU A 70 19.46 -14.97 -13.31
N LYS A 71 20.01 -14.16 -14.23
CA LYS A 71 19.98 -14.37 -15.70
C LYS A 71 18.56 -14.42 -16.29
N LEU A 72 17.58 -13.83 -15.60
CA LEU A 72 16.21 -13.67 -16.07
C LEU A 72 15.98 -12.22 -16.48
N PHE A 73 15.69 -12.01 -17.76
CA PHE A 73 15.35 -10.68 -18.28
C PHE A 73 13.84 -10.60 -18.47
N LYS A 74 13.19 -9.81 -17.63
CA LYS A 74 11.74 -9.57 -17.66
C LYS A 74 11.47 -8.08 -17.63
N ALA A 75 10.50 -7.64 -18.42
CA ALA A 75 9.99 -6.28 -18.39
C ALA A 75 9.17 -6.05 -17.09
N PRO A 76 8.95 -4.79 -16.68
CA PRO A 76 8.12 -4.50 -15.51
C PRO A 76 6.66 -4.95 -15.66
N ASP A 77 6.17 -5.05 -16.89
CA ASP A 77 4.83 -5.55 -17.24
C ASP A 77 4.81 -7.05 -17.54
N ASP A 78 5.98 -7.71 -17.64
CA ASP A 78 6.04 -9.15 -17.81
C ASP A 78 5.70 -9.86 -16.49
N THR A 79 5.31 -11.12 -16.62
CA THR A 79 5.11 -12.00 -15.49
C THR A 79 6.34 -12.84 -15.16
N VAL A 80 6.50 -13.11 -13.86
CA VAL A 80 7.50 -13.96 -13.25
C VAL A 80 6.84 -15.14 -12.55
N ASP A 81 7.55 -16.26 -12.56
CA ASP A 81 7.19 -17.48 -11.85
C ASP A 81 7.49 -17.34 -10.35
N PHE A 82 6.77 -18.10 -9.52
CA PHE A 82 6.99 -18.17 -8.08
C PHE A 82 8.45 -18.46 -7.72
N GLU A 83 9.13 -19.39 -8.39
CA GLU A 83 10.53 -19.76 -8.13
C GLU A 83 11.44 -18.54 -8.23
N THR A 84 11.23 -17.75 -9.29
CA THR A 84 12.02 -16.55 -9.56
C THR A 84 11.69 -15.44 -8.56
N ALA A 85 10.41 -15.19 -8.33
CA ALA A 85 9.93 -14.18 -7.39
C ALA A 85 10.37 -14.51 -5.95
N SER A 86 10.39 -15.79 -5.59
CA SER A 86 10.87 -16.33 -4.32
C SER A 86 12.34 -16.01 -4.09
N LEU A 87 13.21 -16.19 -5.11
CA LEU A 87 14.63 -15.84 -5.00
C LEU A 87 14.84 -14.36 -4.72
N VAL A 88 14.10 -13.48 -5.41
CA VAL A 88 14.15 -12.04 -5.17
C VAL A 88 13.65 -11.71 -3.76
N ALA A 89 12.48 -12.20 -3.37
CA ALA A 89 11.92 -11.99 -2.03
C ALA A 89 12.89 -12.41 -0.92
N ARG A 90 13.47 -13.61 -1.01
CA ARG A 90 14.43 -14.12 -0.02
C ARG A 90 15.69 -13.28 0.08
N LYS A 91 16.17 -12.72 -1.03
CA LYS A 91 17.32 -11.82 -1.05
C LYS A 91 17.06 -10.53 -0.28
N HIS A 92 15.81 -10.08 -0.25
CA HIS A 92 15.36 -8.90 0.51
C HIS A 92 14.90 -9.22 1.94
N GLY A 93 15.07 -10.47 2.40
CA GLY A 93 14.69 -10.89 3.75
C GLY A 93 13.21 -11.27 3.91
N TYR A 94 12.48 -11.42 2.81
CA TYR A 94 11.10 -11.88 2.82
C TYR A 94 11.00 -13.40 2.67
N ARG A 95 10.02 -14.01 3.33
CA ARG A 95 9.69 -15.43 3.18
C ARG A 95 8.59 -15.59 2.13
N PRO A 96 8.90 -16.10 0.93
CA PRO A 96 7.90 -16.29 -0.11
C PRO A 96 6.99 -17.48 0.23
N GLU A 97 5.70 -17.25 0.21
CA GLU A 97 4.68 -18.27 0.37
C GLU A 97 3.70 -18.26 -0.81
N ARG A 98 3.16 -19.44 -1.13
CA ARG A 98 2.12 -19.57 -2.14
C ARG A 98 0.77 -19.24 -1.50
N PRO A 99 -0.04 -18.34 -2.08
CA PRO A 99 -1.36 -18.06 -1.55
C PRO A 99 -2.22 -19.33 -1.58
N PRO A 100 -3.05 -19.56 -0.56
CA PRO A 100 -3.97 -20.69 -0.55
C PRO A 100 -4.99 -20.56 -1.70
N PRO A 101 -5.46 -21.69 -2.27
CA PRO A 101 -6.45 -21.67 -3.33
C PRO A 101 -7.75 -21.03 -2.80
N GLY A 102 -8.11 -19.88 -3.36
CA GLY A 102 -9.31 -19.12 -2.97
C GLY A 102 -9.05 -17.74 -2.34
N VAL A 103 -7.79 -17.37 -2.09
CA VAL A 103 -7.45 -15.98 -1.73
C VAL A 103 -7.18 -15.17 -3.00
N LEU A 104 -8.13 -14.30 -3.35
CA LEU A 104 -7.87 -13.20 -4.27
C LEU A 104 -6.97 -12.20 -3.51
N VAL A 105 -5.66 -12.28 -3.76
CA VAL A 105 -4.74 -11.22 -3.32
C VAL A 105 -5.13 -9.98 -4.13
N LEU A 106 -5.59 -8.94 -3.45
CA LEU A 106 -6.31 -7.79 -4.00
C LEU A 106 -5.50 -6.51 -3.85
#